data_AF-A0A5D0QYT2-F1
#
_entry.id   AF-A0A5D0QYT2-F1
#
_cell.length_a   1.000
_cell.length_b   1.000
_cell.length_c   1.000
_cell.angle_alpha   90.00
_cell.angle_beta   90.00
_cell.angle_gamma   90.00
#
_symmetry.space_group_name_H-M   'P 1'
#
loop_
_entity.id
_entity.type
_entity.pdbx_description
1 polymer ?
#
loop_
_entity_poly.entity_id
_entity_poly.type
_entity_poly.pdbx_seq_one_letter_code
_entity_poly.pdbx_strand_id
1 'polypeptide(L)'
;MGFIIAFAFGNIERNFNQQTLILSVFSNLLDDFIYGSFFLVYYYYQQNIKKQKLLNIYNQALSESKINQIKTQLNPHFLFNNLNVLDLLIYEDKNKASYFLNEFADIYRYVLQATDKKFITIEEESIFAEHYFKLIQHKYGNAYQLVIENHNSDGFIIPLTLQLLIENAVQHNIGTSKKPVYIRIYIDKNIKITNNCIAKRNVKQTSGRALNNLHEQYKFLTKNVIEIQNTDSTFSVTIPKINILSP
;
A
#
# COMPACT_ATOMS: atom_id res chain seq x y z
N MET A 1 61.82 -26.43 22.38
CA MET A 1 62.24 -27.74 22.93
C MET A 1 63.44 -28.37 22.23
N GLY A 2 63.54 -28.34 20.88
CA GLY A 2 64.63 -28.99 20.15
C GLY A 2 66.06 -28.49 20.45
N PHE A 3 66.24 -27.19 20.76
CA PHE A 3 67.57 -26.64 21.09
C PHE A 3 68.11 -27.18 22.42
N ILE A 4 67.26 -27.27 23.45
CA ILE A 4 67.64 -27.78 24.78
C ILE A 4 68.03 -29.27 24.69
N ILE A 5 67.30 -30.05 23.90
CA ILE A 5 67.61 -31.47 23.66
C ILE A 5 68.91 -31.62 22.87
N ALA A 6 69.10 -30.85 21.79
CA ALA A 6 70.34 -30.90 21.02
C ALA A 6 71.56 -30.45 21.82
N PHE A 7 71.39 -29.48 22.73
CA PHE A 7 72.41 -29.04 23.68
C PHE A 7 72.76 -30.13 24.69
N ALA A 8 71.76 -30.76 25.30
CA ALA A 8 71.95 -31.83 26.29
C ALA A 8 72.66 -33.07 25.73
N PHE A 9 72.53 -33.35 24.42
CA PHE A 9 73.14 -34.50 23.75
C PHE A 9 74.37 -34.15 22.90
N GLY A 10 74.92 -32.93 23.01
CA GLY A 10 76.15 -32.53 22.31
C GLY A 10 76.06 -32.49 20.78
N ASN A 11 74.84 -32.48 20.22
CA ASN A 11 74.58 -32.55 18.78
C ASN A 11 74.22 -31.18 18.16
N ILE A 12 74.65 -30.09 18.80
CA ILE A 12 74.30 -28.72 18.41
C ILE A 12 74.75 -28.41 17.00
N GLU A 13 76.04 -28.66 16.67
CA GLU A 13 76.58 -28.34 15.35
C GLU A 13 75.93 -29.15 14.21
N ARG A 14 75.43 -30.36 14.52
CA ARG A 14 74.74 -31.22 13.55
C ARG A 14 73.29 -30.80 13.32
N ASN A 15 72.59 -30.38 14.37
CA ASN A 15 71.15 -30.06 14.32
C ASN A 15 70.86 -28.56 14.10
N PHE A 16 71.83 -27.68 14.35
CA PHE A 16 71.74 -26.22 14.23
C PHE A 16 72.81 -25.65 13.29
N ASN A 17 73.10 -26.36 12.18
CA ASN A 17 73.89 -25.82 11.09
C ASN A 17 73.07 -24.79 10.28
N GLN A 18 73.74 -23.90 9.53
CA GLN A 18 73.12 -22.86 8.71
C GLN A 18 72.06 -23.43 7.75
N GLN A 19 72.33 -24.57 7.10
CA GLN A 19 71.38 -25.21 6.17
C GLN A 19 70.08 -25.64 6.87
N THR A 20 70.17 -26.29 8.03
CA THR A 20 69.01 -26.72 8.81
C THR A 20 68.20 -25.54 9.35
N LEU A 21 68.87 -24.46 9.74
CA LEU A 21 68.21 -23.23 10.18
C LEU A 21 67.44 -22.55 9.04
N ILE A 22 68.06 -22.39 7.87
CA ILE A 22 67.41 -21.81 6.68
C ILE A 22 66.16 -22.61 6.29
N LEU A 23 66.26 -23.95 6.23
CA LEU A 23 65.13 -24.81 5.91
C LEU A 23 63.99 -24.70 6.96
N SER A 24 64.32 -24.62 8.25
CA SER A 24 63.32 -24.48 9.31
C SER A 24 62.59 -23.14 9.26
N VAL A 25 63.30 -22.04 9.00
CA VAL A 25 62.69 -20.71 8.85
C VAL A 25 61.79 -20.70 7.61
N PHE A 26 62.23 -21.27 6.50
CA PHE A 26 61.42 -21.37 5.29
C PHE A 26 60.15 -22.21 5.51
N SER A 27 60.25 -23.35 6.20
CA SER A 27 59.10 -24.18 6.56
C SER A 27 58.10 -23.43 7.44
N ASN A 28 58.57 -22.72 8.48
CA ASN A 28 57.69 -21.96 9.36
C ASN A 28 56.97 -20.83 8.60
N LEU A 29 57.66 -20.14 7.68
CA LEU A 29 57.03 -19.11 6.84
C LEU A 29 55.96 -19.69 5.90
N LEU A 30 56.20 -20.90 5.36
CA LEU A 30 55.20 -21.61 4.56
C LEU A 30 53.98 -21.99 5.42
N ASP A 31 54.20 -22.53 6.61
CA ASP A 31 53.13 -22.90 7.54
C ASP A 31 52.30 -21.67 7.94
N ASP A 32 52.95 -20.56 8.31
CA ASP A 32 52.26 -19.30 8.64
C ASP A 32 51.45 -18.75 7.46
N PHE A 33 51.98 -18.84 6.24
CA PHE A 33 51.26 -18.43 5.04
C PHE A 33 50.03 -19.32 4.79
N ILE A 34 50.16 -20.63 4.96
CA ILE A 34 49.08 -21.60 4.79
C ILE A 34 47.99 -21.34 5.83
N TYR A 35 48.34 -21.28 7.12
CA TYR A 35 47.37 -21.02 8.19
C TYR A 35 46.73 -19.64 8.08
N GLY A 36 47.51 -18.60 7.74
CA GLY A 36 47.01 -17.26 7.50
C GLY A 36 46.03 -17.20 6.33
N SER A 37 46.34 -17.90 5.23
CA SER A 37 45.45 -18.01 4.07
C SER A 37 44.13 -18.70 4.44
N PHE A 38 44.19 -19.85 5.12
CA PHE A 38 42.99 -20.55 5.59
C PHE A 38 42.17 -19.70 6.57
N PHE A 39 42.82 -18.98 7.48
CA PHE A 39 42.16 -18.07 8.40
C PHE A 39 41.45 -16.92 7.67
N LEU A 40 42.10 -16.30 6.68
CA LEU A 40 41.51 -15.25 5.87
C LEU A 40 40.31 -15.76 5.07
N VAL A 41 40.45 -16.91 4.40
CA VAL A 41 39.35 -17.54 3.66
C VAL A 41 38.17 -17.82 4.60
N TYR A 42 38.43 -18.38 5.78
CA TYR A 42 37.41 -18.64 6.79
C TYR A 42 36.75 -17.35 7.31
N TYR A 43 37.53 -16.31 7.59
CA TYR A 43 37.03 -15.02 8.04
C TYR A 43 36.13 -14.35 6.99
N TYR A 44 36.57 -14.31 5.73
CA TYR A 44 35.76 -13.78 4.62
C TYR A 44 34.51 -14.64 4.38
N TYR A 45 34.61 -15.97 4.50
CA TYR A 45 33.46 -16.87 4.39
C TYR A 45 32.39 -16.56 5.45
N GLN A 46 32.79 -16.37 6.70
CA GLN A 46 31.86 -16.02 7.79
C GLN A 46 31.21 -14.65 7.57
N GLN A 47 31.96 -13.65 7.10
CA GLN A 47 31.41 -12.33 6.75
C GLN A 47 30.39 -12.43 5.61
N ASN A 48 30.68 -13.24 4.59
CA ASN A 48 29.76 -13.46 3.48
C ASN A 48 28.46 -14.15 3.93
N ILE A 49 28.53 -15.13 4.84
CA ILE A 49 27.32 -15.75 5.41
C ILE A 49 26.49 -14.73 6.18
N LYS A 50 27.11 -13.91 7.03
CA LYS A 50 26.39 -12.87 7.79
C LYS A 50 25.71 -11.88 6.85
N LYS A 51 26.43 -11.43 5.81
CA LYS A 51 25.88 -10.51 4.80
C LYS A 51 24.70 -11.14 4.04
N GLN A 52 24.80 -12.40 3.64
CA GLN A 52 23.70 -13.12 2.99
C GLN A 52 22.48 -13.25 3.91
N LYS A 53 22.68 -13.59 5.18
CA LYS A 53 21.58 -13.65 6.16
C LYS A 53 20.91 -12.29 6.32
N LEU A 54 21.68 -11.21 6.46
CA LEU A 54 21.14 -9.86 6.59
C LEU A 54 20.37 -9.44 5.34
N LEU A 55 20.91 -9.72 4.15
CA LEU A 55 20.22 -9.47 2.88
C LEU A 55 18.91 -10.26 2.78
N ASN A 56 18.90 -11.53 3.20
CA ASN A 56 17.69 -12.34 3.20
C ASN A 56 16.62 -11.78 4.16
N ILE A 57 17.00 -11.40 5.38
CA ILE A 57 16.08 -10.77 6.34
C ILE A 57 15.53 -9.45 5.78
N TYR A 58 16.39 -8.63 5.20
CA TYR A 58 15.98 -7.37 4.56
C TYR A 58 14.99 -7.61 3.41
N ASN A 59 15.30 -8.57 2.52
CA ASN A 59 14.42 -8.91 1.40
C ASN A 59 13.07 -9.47 1.86
N GLN A 60 13.06 -10.28 2.93
CA GLN A 60 11.83 -10.79 3.55
C GLN A 60 10.99 -9.64 4.12
N ALA A 61 11.58 -8.77 4.94
CA ALA A 61 10.91 -7.61 5.50
C ALA A 61 10.35 -6.67 4.40
N LEU A 62 11.12 -6.46 3.33
CA LEU A 62 10.67 -5.69 2.17
C LEU A 62 9.49 -6.35 1.45
N SER A 63 9.54 -7.67 1.26
CA SER A 63 8.45 -8.43 0.66
C SER A 63 7.17 -8.36 1.50
N GLU A 64 7.28 -8.58 2.81
CA GLU A 64 6.17 -8.46 3.76
C GLU A 64 5.59 -7.05 3.77
N SER A 65 6.44 -6.02 3.78
CA SER A 65 6.00 -4.63 3.69
C SER A 65 5.22 -4.35 2.40
N LYS A 66 5.71 -4.83 1.25
CA LYS A 66 5.00 -4.68 -0.03
C LYS A 66 3.66 -5.42 -0.04
N ILE A 67 3.63 -6.63 0.50
CA ILE A 67 2.38 -7.41 0.62
C ILE A 67 1.39 -6.68 1.54
N ASN A 68 1.85 -6.15 2.67
CA ASN A 68 1.00 -5.40 3.59
C ASN A 68 0.49 -4.10 2.95
N GLN A 69 1.33 -3.39 2.19
CA GLN A 69 0.93 -2.22 1.41
C GLN A 69 -0.19 -2.58 0.42
N ILE A 70 -0.01 -3.63 -0.39
CA ILE A 70 -1.05 -4.12 -1.31
C ILE A 70 -2.32 -4.50 -0.55
N LYS A 71 -2.21 -5.24 0.56
CA LYS A 71 -3.36 -5.61 1.40
C LYS A 71 -4.10 -4.40 1.96
N THR A 72 -3.41 -3.31 2.30
CA THR A 72 -4.04 -2.07 2.74
C THR A 72 -4.67 -1.29 1.61
N GLN A 73 -4.13 -1.37 0.40
CA GLN A 73 -4.69 -0.77 -0.82
C GLN A 73 -5.94 -1.51 -1.31
N LEU A 74 -6.00 -2.83 -1.09
CA LEU A 74 -7.19 -3.62 -1.33
C LEU A 74 -8.19 -3.39 -0.18
N ASN A 75 -9.36 -2.79 -0.44
CA ASN A 75 -10.45 -2.81 0.53
C ASN A 75 -11.06 -4.23 0.54
N PRO A 76 -10.73 -5.11 1.52
CA PRO A 76 -11.10 -6.52 1.46
C PRO A 76 -12.62 -6.69 1.53
N HIS A 77 -13.30 -5.81 2.27
CA HIS A 77 -14.75 -5.84 2.36
C HIS A 77 -15.40 -5.54 1.01
N PHE A 78 -14.92 -4.52 0.30
CA PHE A 78 -15.37 -4.22 -1.05
C PHE A 78 -15.07 -5.38 -2.02
N LEU A 79 -13.88 -5.99 -1.93
CA LEU A 79 -13.47 -7.12 -2.77
C LEU A 79 -14.44 -8.29 -2.61
N PHE A 80 -14.60 -8.81 -1.38
CA PHE A 80 -15.46 -9.96 -1.10
C PHE A 80 -16.91 -9.70 -1.46
N ASN A 81 -17.40 -8.49 -1.17
CA ASN A 81 -18.78 -8.16 -1.44
C ASN A 81 -19.09 -8.14 -2.94
N ASN A 82 -18.18 -7.67 -3.78
CA ASN A 82 -18.38 -7.69 -5.23
C ASN A 82 -18.17 -9.07 -5.84
N LEU A 83 -17.28 -9.90 -5.29
CA LEU A 83 -17.15 -11.30 -5.68
C LEU A 83 -18.45 -12.08 -5.41
N ASN A 84 -19.14 -11.80 -4.29
CA ASN A 84 -20.45 -12.39 -4.01
C ASN A 84 -21.53 -11.94 -5.01
N VAL A 85 -21.52 -10.67 -5.43
CA VAL A 85 -22.44 -10.18 -6.48
C VAL A 85 -22.15 -10.88 -7.80
N LEU A 86 -20.88 -11.03 -8.17
CA LEU A 86 -20.48 -11.78 -9.35
C LEU A 86 -20.96 -13.23 -9.30
N ASP A 87 -20.78 -13.92 -8.17
CA ASP A 87 -21.24 -15.30 -7.97
C ASP A 87 -22.75 -15.43 -8.22
N LEU A 88 -23.54 -14.53 -7.64
CA LEU A 88 -24.99 -14.47 -7.88
C LEU A 88 -25.33 -14.22 -9.36
N LEU A 89 -24.63 -13.28 -10.01
CA LEU A 89 -24.84 -12.96 -11.43
C LEU A 89 -24.47 -14.12 -12.36
N ILE A 90 -23.46 -14.95 -12.03
CA ILE A 90 -23.10 -16.12 -12.83
C ILE A 90 -24.27 -17.10 -12.95
N TYR A 91 -25.04 -17.26 -11.87
CA TYR A 91 -26.24 -18.10 -11.85
C TYR A 91 -27.44 -17.44 -12.54
N GLU A 92 -27.59 -16.12 -12.45
CA GLU A 92 -28.72 -15.38 -13.04
C GLU A 92 -28.56 -15.13 -14.55
N ASP A 93 -27.44 -14.54 -14.96
CA ASP A 93 -27.16 -14.13 -16.34
C ASP A 93 -25.64 -14.02 -16.57
N LYS A 94 -25.09 -14.98 -17.33
CA LYS A 94 -23.65 -15.06 -17.64
C LYS A 94 -23.11 -13.83 -18.38
N ASN A 95 -23.93 -13.18 -19.21
CA ASN A 95 -23.48 -11.99 -19.94
C ASN A 95 -23.36 -10.80 -18.98
N LYS A 96 -24.34 -10.62 -18.08
CA LYS A 96 -24.25 -9.60 -17.02
C LYS A 96 -23.08 -9.87 -16.07
N ALA A 97 -22.83 -11.14 -15.71
CA ALA A 97 -21.69 -11.52 -14.90
C ALA A 97 -20.36 -11.15 -15.55
N SER A 98 -20.21 -11.43 -16.85
CA SER A 98 -19.01 -11.06 -17.62
C SER A 98 -18.82 -9.54 -17.69
N TYR A 99 -19.89 -8.78 -17.93
CA TYR A 99 -19.84 -7.32 -17.93
C TYR A 99 -19.44 -6.76 -16.56
N PHE A 100 -20.09 -7.23 -15.49
CA PHE A 100 -19.76 -6.86 -14.12
C PHE A 100 -18.31 -7.18 -13.76
N LEU A 101 -17.80 -8.35 -14.15
CA LEU A 101 -16.41 -8.74 -13.91
C LEU A 101 -15.42 -7.78 -14.58
N ASN A 102 -15.70 -7.34 -15.81
CA ASN A 102 -14.84 -6.38 -16.50
C ASN A 102 -14.86 -5.01 -15.82
N GLU A 103 -16.05 -4.47 -15.50
CA GLU A 103 -16.15 -3.19 -14.78
C GLU A 103 -15.48 -3.26 -13.41
N PHE A 104 -15.65 -4.39 -12.71
CA PHE A 104 -14.99 -4.63 -11.43
C PHE A 104 -13.46 -4.63 -11.55
N ALA A 105 -12.93 -5.29 -12.58
CA ALA A 105 -11.49 -5.31 -12.85
C ALA A 105 -10.95 -3.92 -13.20
N ASP A 106 -11.70 -3.11 -13.96
CA ASP A 106 -11.36 -1.73 -14.29
C ASP A 106 -11.31 -0.83 -13.05
N ILE A 107 -12.31 -0.92 -12.18
CA ILE A 107 -12.33 -0.18 -10.91
C ILE A 107 -11.11 -0.55 -10.06
N TYR A 108 -10.79 -1.84 -9.93
CA TYR A 108 -9.64 -2.28 -9.14
C TYR A 108 -8.30 -1.84 -9.73
N ARG A 109 -8.15 -1.88 -11.06
CA ARG A 109 -6.96 -1.34 -11.74
C ARG A 109 -6.79 0.14 -11.45
N TYR A 110 -7.86 0.92 -11.54
CA TYR A 110 -7.81 2.34 -11.21
C TYR A 110 -7.44 2.57 -9.73
N VAL A 111 -8.08 1.88 -8.77
CA VAL A 111 -7.78 2.03 -7.33
C VAL A 111 -6.29 1.80 -7.05
N LEU A 112 -5.71 0.74 -7.64
CA LEU A 112 -4.29 0.43 -7.47
C LEU A 112 -3.40 1.52 -8.07
N GLN A 113 -3.72 2.05 -9.26
CA GLN A 113 -2.96 3.13 -9.89
C GLN A 113 -3.12 4.48 -9.18
N ALA A 114 -4.32 4.78 -8.71
CA ALA A 114 -4.69 6.04 -8.07
C ALA A 114 -4.07 6.17 -6.68
N THR A 115 -3.86 5.05 -5.97
CA THR A 115 -3.28 5.08 -4.62
C THR A 115 -1.82 5.57 -4.61
N ASP A 116 -1.11 5.46 -5.72
CA ASP A 116 0.27 5.95 -5.86
C ASP A 116 0.33 7.42 -6.34
N LYS A 117 -0.80 8.00 -6.77
CA LYS A 117 -0.87 9.40 -7.21
C LYS A 117 -1.07 10.33 -6.00
N LYS A 118 -0.37 11.46 -5.99
CA LYS A 118 -0.57 12.51 -4.97
C LYS A 118 -1.87 13.29 -5.19
N PHE A 119 -2.16 13.60 -6.46
CA PHE A 119 -3.34 14.35 -6.91
C PHE A 119 -3.83 13.79 -8.24
N ILE A 120 -5.10 13.96 -8.52
CA ILE A 120 -5.71 13.65 -9.80
C ILE A 120 -6.64 14.79 -10.23
N THR A 121 -6.90 14.92 -11.53
CA THR A 121 -7.86 15.92 -12.03
C THR A 121 -9.26 15.61 -11.52
N ILE A 122 -10.07 16.65 -11.28
CA ILE A 122 -11.45 16.47 -10.82
C ILE A 122 -12.27 15.73 -11.88
N GLU A 123 -11.95 15.94 -13.16
CA GLU A 123 -12.56 15.23 -14.29
C GLU A 123 -12.31 13.72 -14.21
N GLU A 124 -11.05 13.29 -14.07
CA GLU A 124 -10.70 11.87 -13.92
C GLU A 124 -11.39 11.23 -12.72
N GLU A 125 -11.41 11.93 -11.58
CA GLU A 125 -12.06 11.42 -10.36
C GLU A 125 -13.60 11.35 -10.52
N SER A 126 -14.22 12.27 -11.26
CA SER A 126 -15.66 12.28 -11.52
C SER A 126 -16.07 11.11 -12.42
N ILE A 127 -15.33 10.88 -13.51
CA ILE A 127 -15.54 9.72 -14.40
C ILE A 127 -15.39 8.42 -13.60
N PHE A 128 -14.37 8.33 -12.76
CA PHE A 128 -14.19 7.17 -11.90
C PHE A 128 -15.35 6.99 -10.91
N ALA A 129 -15.83 8.06 -10.28
CA ALA A 129 -16.95 8.02 -9.35
C ALA A 129 -18.25 7.53 -10.01
N GLU A 130 -18.52 7.91 -11.27
CA GLU A 130 -19.67 7.40 -12.02
C GLU A 130 -19.56 5.90 -12.28
N HIS A 131 -18.41 5.42 -12.76
CA HIS A 131 -18.17 3.99 -13.00
C HIS A 131 -18.27 3.19 -11.69
N TYR A 132 -17.67 3.70 -10.63
CA TYR A 132 -17.78 3.10 -9.30
C TYR A 132 -19.24 3.01 -8.83
N PHE A 133 -20.03 4.05 -9.07
CA PHE A 133 -21.43 4.06 -8.67
C PHE A 133 -22.30 3.09 -9.49
N LYS A 134 -22.01 2.87 -10.78
CA LYS A 134 -22.69 1.83 -11.58
C LYS A 134 -22.53 0.45 -10.93
N LEU A 135 -21.34 0.14 -10.40
CA LEU A 135 -21.11 -1.11 -9.67
C LEU A 135 -21.99 -1.22 -8.40
N ILE A 136 -22.15 -0.13 -7.66
CA ILE A 136 -23.07 -0.05 -6.52
C ILE A 136 -24.52 -0.25 -6.98
N GLN A 137 -24.89 0.34 -8.10
CA GLN A 137 -26.24 0.23 -8.66
C GLN A 137 -26.57 -1.20 -9.09
N HIS A 138 -25.61 -1.97 -9.61
CA HIS A 138 -25.80 -3.41 -9.87
C HIS A 138 -26.18 -4.18 -8.60
N LYS A 139 -25.60 -3.81 -7.45
CA LYS A 139 -25.88 -4.48 -6.17
C LYS A 139 -27.19 -4.04 -5.53
N TYR A 140 -27.49 -2.75 -5.53
CA TYR A 140 -28.60 -2.18 -4.75
C TYR A 140 -29.79 -1.69 -5.61
N GLY A 141 -29.70 -1.83 -6.93
CA GLY A 141 -30.70 -1.34 -7.87
C GLY A 141 -30.98 0.15 -7.66
N ASN A 142 -32.26 0.52 -7.67
CA ASN A 142 -32.70 1.90 -7.52
C ASN A 142 -32.71 2.43 -6.07
N ALA A 143 -32.14 1.70 -5.11
CA ALA A 143 -32.09 2.15 -3.71
C ALA A 143 -31.16 3.35 -3.49
N TYR A 144 -30.19 3.54 -4.38
CA TYR A 144 -29.26 4.67 -4.38
C TYR A 144 -29.27 5.30 -5.76
N GLN A 145 -29.17 6.63 -5.81
CA GLN A 145 -29.06 7.39 -7.05
C GLN A 145 -27.94 8.41 -6.95
N LEU A 146 -27.18 8.57 -8.03
CA LEU A 146 -26.10 9.55 -8.12
C LEU A 146 -26.39 10.54 -9.23
N VAL A 147 -26.18 11.82 -8.94
CA VAL A 147 -26.15 12.89 -9.93
C VAL A 147 -24.87 13.68 -9.75
N ILE A 148 -24.10 13.81 -10.83
CA ILE A 148 -22.91 14.67 -10.87
C ILE A 148 -23.23 15.89 -11.75
N GLU A 149 -23.20 17.06 -11.15
CA GLU A 149 -23.38 18.36 -11.79
C GLU A 149 -22.00 19.01 -11.91
N ASN A 150 -21.36 18.81 -13.06
CA ASN A 150 -20.02 19.31 -13.35
C ASN A 150 -20.09 20.63 -14.14
N HIS A 151 -19.90 21.75 -13.45
CA HIS A 151 -19.89 23.09 -14.06
C HIS A 151 -18.47 23.59 -14.34
N ASN A 152 -17.50 23.16 -13.53
CA ASN A 152 -16.10 23.50 -13.70
C ASN A 152 -15.24 22.41 -13.04
N SER A 153 -14.60 21.55 -13.84
CA SER A 153 -13.70 20.50 -13.36
C SER A 153 -12.22 20.91 -13.31
N ASP A 154 -11.91 22.21 -13.45
CA ASP A 154 -10.53 22.69 -13.33
C ASP A 154 -9.99 22.47 -11.91
N GLY A 155 -8.74 22.04 -11.85
CA GLY A 155 -8.00 21.80 -10.61
C GLY A 155 -7.89 20.32 -10.27
N PHE A 156 -7.45 20.07 -9.04
CA PHE A 156 -7.11 18.73 -8.58
C PHE A 156 -7.84 18.37 -7.29
N ILE A 157 -7.91 17.07 -7.04
CA ILE A 157 -8.46 16.45 -5.84
C ILE A 157 -7.53 15.33 -5.39
N ILE A 158 -7.60 14.97 -4.10
CA ILE A 158 -6.94 13.76 -3.60
C ILE A 158 -7.64 12.54 -4.24
N PRO A 159 -6.92 11.57 -4.80
CA PRO A 159 -7.53 10.41 -5.44
C PRO A 159 -8.45 9.64 -4.48
N LEU A 160 -9.49 9.01 -5.02
CA LEU A 160 -10.47 8.18 -4.30
C LEU A 160 -11.32 8.94 -3.26
N THR A 161 -11.31 10.28 -3.31
CA THR A 161 -12.12 11.13 -2.43
C THR A 161 -13.61 10.98 -2.73
N LEU A 162 -14.01 11.01 -4.02
CA LEU A 162 -15.43 10.89 -4.37
C LEU A 162 -15.95 9.48 -4.07
N GLN A 163 -15.14 8.45 -4.34
CA GLN A 163 -15.44 7.08 -3.94
C GLN A 163 -15.70 7.00 -2.44
N LEU A 164 -14.80 7.54 -1.60
CA LEU A 164 -14.94 7.51 -0.15
C LEU A 164 -16.27 8.14 0.30
N LEU A 165 -16.66 9.27 -0.28
CA LEU A 165 -17.90 9.97 0.10
C LEU A 165 -19.16 9.23 -0.39
N ILE A 166 -19.11 8.60 -1.55
CA ILE A 166 -20.16 7.70 -2.03
C ILE A 166 -20.29 6.49 -1.08
N GLU A 167 -19.18 5.87 -0.69
CA GLU A 167 -19.17 4.77 0.28
C GLU A 167 -19.78 5.18 1.62
N ASN A 168 -19.44 6.37 2.12
CA ASN A 168 -20.05 6.90 3.33
C ASN A 168 -21.57 7.03 3.19
N ALA A 169 -22.07 7.57 2.07
CA ALA A 169 -23.51 7.68 1.84
C ALA A 169 -24.21 6.31 1.81
N VAL A 170 -23.60 5.29 1.20
CA VAL A 170 -24.15 3.92 1.15
C VAL A 170 -24.06 3.19 2.50
N GLN A 171 -22.98 3.40 3.25
CA GLN A 171 -22.75 2.72 4.52
C GLN A 171 -23.69 3.20 5.63
N HIS A 172 -23.95 4.51 5.66
CA HIS A 172 -24.66 5.17 6.76
C HIS A 172 -26.17 5.28 6.56
N ASN A 173 -26.64 5.10 5.32
CA ASN A 173 -28.06 5.19 4.99
C ASN A 173 -28.65 3.82 4.63
N ILE A 174 -29.98 3.71 4.74
CA ILE A 174 -30.74 2.55 4.24
C ILE A 174 -31.62 3.03 3.09
N GLY A 175 -31.10 2.94 1.87
CA GLY A 175 -31.89 3.16 0.65
C GLY A 175 -32.84 2.00 0.36
N THR A 176 -34.02 2.32 -0.18
CA THR A 176 -34.95 1.34 -0.76
C THR A 176 -35.50 1.88 -2.07
N SER A 177 -36.01 1.02 -2.96
CA SER A 177 -36.60 1.49 -4.23
C SER A 177 -37.78 2.47 -4.04
N LYS A 178 -38.49 2.41 -2.91
CA LYS A 178 -39.57 3.34 -2.57
C LYS A 178 -39.09 4.63 -1.92
N LYS A 179 -37.92 4.60 -1.26
CA LYS A 179 -37.31 5.71 -0.55
C LYS A 179 -35.80 5.68 -0.79
N PRO A 180 -35.35 6.12 -1.97
CA PRO A 180 -33.94 6.03 -2.33
C PRO A 180 -33.10 7.08 -1.61
N VAL A 181 -31.80 6.79 -1.53
CA VAL A 181 -30.79 7.76 -1.11
C VAL A 181 -30.26 8.47 -2.35
N TYR A 182 -30.47 9.77 -2.43
CA TYR A 182 -30.00 10.63 -3.50
C TYR A 182 -28.66 11.21 -3.10
N ILE A 183 -27.62 10.91 -3.87
CA ILE A 183 -26.28 11.47 -3.74
C ILE A 183 -26.12 12.49 -4.86
N ARG A 184 -25.80 13.73 -4.52
CA ARG A 184 -25.52 14.80 -5.48
C ARG A 184 -24.09 15.29 -5.28
N ILE A 185 -23.31 15.31 -6.36
CA ILE A 185 -21.98 15.90 -6.41
C ILE A 185 -22.08 17.15 -7.28
N TYR A 186 -21.84 18.32 -6.69
CA TYR A 186 -21.84 19.61 -7.38
C TYR A 186 -20.41 20.14 -7.45
N ILE A 187 -19.92 20.37 -8.66
CA ILE A 187 -18.53 20.76 -8.92
C ILE A 187 -18.52 22.13 -9.59
N ASP A 188 -18.07 23.14 -8.84
CA ASP A 188 -17.95 24.52 -9.32
C ASP A 188 -16.70 25.19 -8.70
N LYS A 189 -16.84 26.18 -7.81
CA LYS A 189 -15.69 26.74 -7.07
C LYS A 189 -15.11 25.75 -6.06
N ASN A 190 -15.99 25.00 -5.41
CA ASN A 190 -15.68 23.92 -4.48
C ASN A 190 -16.42 22.65 -4.96
N ILE A 191 -16.06 21.51 -4.41
CA ILE A 191 -16.72 20.23 -4.67
C ILE A 191 -17.65 19.97 -3.49
N LYS A 192 -18.96 19.98 -3.70
CA LYS A 192 -19.96 19.75 -2.66
C LYS A 192 -20.69 18.45 -2.90
N ILE A 193 -20.63 17.55 -1.92
CA ILE A 193 -21.29 16.25 -1.96
C ILE A 193 -22.40 16.27 -0.93
N THR A 194 -23.62 15.95 -1.35
CA THR A 194 -24.79 15.92 -0.45
C THR A 194 -25.57 14.63 -0.60
N ASN A 195 -26.13 14.13 0.50
CA ASN A 195 -27.12 13.07 0.47
C ASN A 195 -28.24 13.29 1.50
N ASN A 196 -29.42 12.74 1.23
CA ASN A 196 -30.47 12.66 2.24
C ASN A 196 -30.13 11.58 3.30
N CYS A 197 -30.50 11.86 4.55
CA CYS A 197 -30.25 10.97 5.69
C CYS A 197 -31.42 10.00 5.90
N ILE A 198 -31.15 8.70 5.80
CA ILE A 198 -32.08 7.62 6.18
C ILE A 198 -31.32 6.71 7.15
N ALA A 199 -31.24 7.17 8.40
CA ALA A 199 -30.32 6.63 9.40
C ALA A 199 -30.44 5.11 9.57
N LYS A 200 -29.30 4.44 9.43
CA LYS A 200 -29.16 3.01 9.74
C LYS A 200 -29.10 2.82 11.25
N ARG A 201 -30.03 2.06 11.83
CA ARG A 201 -30.13 1.84 13.30
C ARG A 201 -28.86 1.30 13.97
N ASN A 202 -27.96 0.65 13.22
CA ASN A 202 -26.73 0.02 13.73
C ASN A 202 -25.51 0.34 12.84
N VAL A 203 -24.96 1.55 12.95
CA VAL A 203 -23.66 1.86 12.32
C VAL A 203 -22.54 1.41 13.27
N LYS A 204 -21.57 0.62 12.79
CA LYS A 204 -20.40 0.19 13.58
C LYS A 204 -19.59 1.41 14.05
N GLN A 205 -19.11 1.37 15.31
CA GLN A 205 -18.34 2.43 15.99
C GLN A 205 -17.04 2.89 15.29
N THR A 206 -16.56 2.18 14.26
CA THR A 206 -15.36 2.56 13.48
C THR A 206 -15.62 3.58 12.36
N SER A 207 -16.88 3.98 12.15
CA SER A 207 -17.26 4.97 11.16
C SER A 207 -16.64 6.35 11.45
N GLY A 208 -16.04 6.97 10.43
CA GLY A 208 -15.47 8.32 10.49
C GLY A 208 -13.95 8.41 10.38
N ARG A 209 -13.19 7.31 10.56
CA ARG A 209 -11.72 7.33 10.43
C ARG A 209 -11.26 7.78 9.06
N ALA A 210 -11.88 7.26 8.00
CA ALA A 210 -11.51 7.61 6.63
C ALA A 210 -11.82 9.08 6.30
N LEU A 211 -12.97 9.59 6.75
CA LEU A 211 -13.33 11.00 6.57
C LEU A 211 -12.42 11.93 7.39
N ASN A 212 -12.05 11.53 8.61
CA ASN A 212 -11.08 12.28 9.43
C ASN A 212 -9.69 12.28 8.79
N ASN A 213 -9.24 11.16 8.24
CA ASN A 213 -7.97 11.08 7.52
C ASN A 213 -7.97 12.00 6.30
N LEU A 214 -9.09 12.05 5.55
CA LEU A 214 -9.25 12.99 4.44
C LEU A 214 -9.19 14.45 4.93
N HIS A 215 -9.91 14.77 6.01
CA HIS A 215 -9.90 16.10 6.62
C HIS A 215 -8.49 16.56 7.01
N GLU A 216 -7.72 15.69 7.68
CA GLU A 216 -6.33 16.00 8.04
C GLU A 216 -5.45 16.21 6.80
N GLN A 217 -5.59 15.40 5.74
CA GLN A 217 -4.82 15.61 4.50
C GLN A 217 -5.11 16.98 3.88
N TYR A 218 -6.37 17.38 3.78
CA TYR A 218 -6.75 18.69 3.24
C TYR A 218 -6.22 19.85 4.09
N LYS A 219 -6.20 19.71 5.41
CA LYS A 219 -5.63 20.72 6.32
C LYS A 219 -4.16 21.05 6.03
N PHE A 220 -3.38 20.08 5.53
CA PHE A 220 -1.98 20.31 5.12
C PHE A 220 -1.83 20.85 3.70
N LEU A 221 -2.84 20.67 2.84
CA LEU A 221 -2.76 20.93 1.41
C LEU A 221 -3.44 22.24 0.99
N THR A 222 -4.46 22.68 1.73
CA THR A 222 -5.28 23.84 1.39
C THR A 222 -5.43 24.77 2.60
N LYS A 223 -5.55 26.08 2.33
CA LYS A 223 -5.85 27.08 3.38
C LYS A 223 -7.26 26.93 3.94
N ASN A 224 -8.20 26.50 3.10
CA ASN A 224 -9.57 26.20 3.50
C ASN A 224 -9.63 24.73 3.91
N VAL A 225 -10.41 24.42 4.95
CA VAL A 225 -10.63 23.04 5.43
C VAL A 225 -11.88 22.44 4.81
N ILE A 226 -12.02 21.12 4.92
CA ILE A 226 -13.27 20.44 4.55
C ILE A 226 -14.36 20.86 5.54
N GLU A 227 -15.51 21.28 5.02
CA GLU A 227 -16.68 21.61 5.83
C GLU A 227 -17.65 20.42 5.82
N ILE A 228 -18.00 19.94 7.01
CA ILE A 228 -18.96 18.84 7.19
C ILE A 228 -20.20 19.39 7.88
N GLN A 229 -21.36 19.20 7.25
CA GLN A 229 -22.65 19.57 7.81
C GLN A 229 -23.53 18.31 7.88
N ASN A 230 -24.06 18.03 9.06
CA ASN A 230 -24.98 16.93 9.28
C ASN A 230 -26.24 17.46 9.95
N THR A 231 -27.37 17.34 9.26
CA THR A 231 -28.70 17.69 9.76
C THR A 231 -29.56 16.41 9.82
N ASP A 232 -30.72 16.49 10.45
CA ASP A 232 -31.64 15.35 10.56
C ASP A 232 -32.07 14.80 9.18
N SER A 233 -32.08 15.66 8.15
CA SER A 233 -32.53 15.31 6.80
C SER A 233 -31.43 15.16 5.76
N THR A 234 -30.27 15.79 5.97
CA THR A 234 -29.20 15.87 4.95
C THR A 234 -27.80 15.83 5.57
N PHE A 235 -26.91 15.12 4.89
CA PHE A 235 -25.47 15.13 5.14
C PHE A 235 -24.78 15.80 3.95
N SER A 236 -23.84 16.70 4.23
CA SER A 236 -23.11 17.47 3.23
C SER A 236 -21.63 17.56 3.59
N VAL A 237 -20.78 17.37 2.60
CA VAL A 237 -19.33 17.58 2.69
C VAL A 237 -18.91 18.53 1.58
N THR A 238 -18.28 19.64 1.94
CA THR A 238 -17.72 20.61 0.99
C THR A 238 -16.20 20.54 1.03
N ILE A 239 -15.60 20.29 -0.12
CA ILE A 239 -14.16 20.11 -0.29
C ILE A 239 -13.61 21.25 -1.17
N PRO A 240 -12.53 21.93 -0.75
CA PRO A 240 -11.87 22.92 -1.59
C PRO A 240 -11.11 22.24 -2.74
N LYS A 241 -11.06 22.89 -3.90
CA LYS A 241 -10.21 22.45 -5.00
C LYS A 241 -8.73 22.64 -4.65
N ILE A 242 -7.89 21.71 -5.09
CA ILE A 242 -6.44 21.83 -4.97
C ILE A 242 -5.93 22.48 -6.25
N ASN A 243 -5.46 23.72 -6.14
CA ASN A 243 -4.73 24.37 -7.21
C ASN A 243 -3.25 24.11 -6.95
N ILE A 244 -2.58 23.42 -7.88
CA ILE A 244 -1.12 23.32 -7.82
C ILE A 244 -0.61 24.72 -8.15
N LEU A 245 -0.26 25.49 -7.12
CA LEU A 245 0.71 26.57 -7.31
C LEU A 245 1.98 25.87 -7.78
N SER A 246 2.35 26.07 -9.05
CA SER A 246 3.68 25.74 -9.53
C SER A 246 4.70 26.29 -8.53
N PRO A 247 5.73 25.50 -8.15
CA PRO A 247 6.80 25.99 -7.29
C PRO A 247 7.47 27.23 -7.89
#